data_AF-A0AAE4JQN6-F1
#
_entry.id   AF-A0AAE4JQN6-F1
#
_cell.length_a   1.000
_cell.length_b   1.000
_cell.length_c   1.000
_cell.angle_alpha   90.00
_cell.angle_beta   90.00
_cell.angle_gamma   90.00
#
_symmetry.space_group_name_H-M   'P 1'
#
loop_
_entity.id
_entity.type
_entity.pdbx_description
1 polymer ?
#
loop_
_entity_poly.entity_id
_entity_poly.type
_entity_poly.pdbx_seq_one_letter_code
_entity_poly.pdbx_strand_id
1 'polypeptide(L)' 'MRTNRAARRLLGMPYTYSKGKSKINIFIAAASDENAEKIPQALKSKSRICVIQDDNKKTRTYHKIETHYPGYMAC' A
#
# COMPACT_ATOMS: atom_id res chain seq x y z
N MET A 1 5.57 15.24 -17.86
CA MET A 1 6.56 14.25 -17.37
C MET A 1 5.90 13.42 -16.26
N ARG A 2 5.81 12.09 -16.38
CA ARG A 2 5.27 11.25 -15.29
C ARG A 2 6.26 11.30 -14.12
N THR A 3 5.79 11.58 -12.92
CA THR A 3 6.65 11.55 -11.73
C THR A 3 7.08 10.11 -11.45
N ASN A 4 8.26 9.92 -10.85
CA ASN A 4 8.77 8.59 -10.47
C ASN A 4 7.72 7.80 -9.63
N ARG A 5 7.00 8.52 -8.76
CA ARG A 5 5.84 7.99 -8.04
C ARG A 5 4.75 7.41 -8.95
N ALA A 6 4.35 8.12 -9.99
CA ALA A 6 3.31 7.65 -10.91
C ALA A 6 3.75 6.38 -11.65
N ALA A 7 5.03 6.29 -12.05
CA ALA A 7 5.59 5.08 -12.65
C ALA A 7 5.60 3.90 -11.65
N ARG A 8 6.02 4.14 -10.40
CA ARG A 8 6.00 3.12 -9.35
C ARG A 8 4.59 2.60 -9.04
N ARG A 9 3.59 3.48 -9.04
CA ARG A 9 2.17 3.09 -8.88
C ARG A 9 1.66 2.20 -10.01
N LEU A 10 2.10 2.43 -11.26
CA LEU A 10 1.73 1.55 -12.37
C LEU A 10 2.38 0.17 -12.26
N LEU A 11 3.63 0.13 -11.79
CA LEU A 11 4.40 -1.11 -11.65
C LEU A 11 4.12 -1.87 -10.33
N GLY A 12 3.23 -1.36 -9.47
CA GLY A 12 2.98 -1.95 -8.15
C GLY A 12 4.16 -1.82 -7.17
N MET A 13 5.13 -0.96 -7.48
CA MET A 13 6.32 -0.76 -6.65
C MET A 13 6.02 0.08 -5.41
N PRO A 14 6.76 -0.13 -4.31
CA PRO A 14 6.62 0.67 -3.11
C PRO A 14 7.00 2.14 -3.38
N TYR A 15 6.26 3.08 -2.79
CA TYR A 15 6.56 4.50 -2.87
C TYR A 15 6.29 5.23 -1.56
N THR A 16 7.08 6.28 -1.29
CA THR A 16 6.97 7.09 -0.08
C THR A 16 6.25 8.40 -0.35
N TYR A 17 5.33 8.79 0.53
CA TYR A 17 4.73 10.13 0.62
C TYR A 17 5.29 10.88 1.81
N SER A 18 6.05 11.93 1.50
CA SER A 18 6.52 12.89 2.50
C SER A 18 5.57 14.08 2.48
N LYS A 19 4.72 14.23 3.49
CA LYS A 19 3.89 15.42 3.68
C LYS A 19 4.34 16.12 4.97
N GLY A 20 5.10 17.19 4.82
CA GLY A 20 5.72 17.89 5.95
C GLY A 20 6.69 16.99 6.71
N LYS A 21 6.41 16.75 7.99
CA LYS A 21 7.24 15.89 8.86
C LYS A 21 6.93 14.39 8.75
N SER A 22 5.81 14.00 8.13
CA SER A 22 5.37 12.60 8.04
C SER A 22 5.88 11.90 6.80
N LYS A 23 6.50 10.74 7.00
CA LYS A 23 6.88 9.78 5.96
C LYS A 23 5.90 8.62 5.98
N ILE A 24 5.13 8.50 4.92
CA ILE A 24 4.14 7.44 4.73
C ILE A 24 4.66 6.53 3.61
N ASN A 25 5.04 5.31 3.95
CA ASN A 25 5.46 4.30 2.99
C ASN A 25 4.25 3.46 2.56
N ILE A 26 4.10 3.31 1.26
CA ILE A 26 2.94 2.63 0.66
C ILE A 26 3.50 1.52 -0.23
N PHE A 27 3.04 0.30 0.00
CA PHE A 27 3.51 -0.89 -0.70
C PHE A 27 2.43 -1.97 -0.76
N ILE A 28 2.63 -2.95 -1.64
CA ILE A 28 1.76 -4.13 -1.76
C ILE A 28 2.41 -5.27 -0.99
N ALA A 29 1.64 -5.92 -0.13
CA ALA A 29 2.06 -7.10 0.62
C ALA A 29 1.11 -8.27 0.34
N ALA A 30 1.60 -9.50 0.48
CA ALA A 30 0.71 -10.66 0.52
C ALA A 30 -0.05 -10.64 1.85
N ALA A 31 -1.34 -10.96 1.83
CA ALA A 31 -2.12 -11.04 3.06
C ALA A 31 -1.61 -12.15 3.99
N SER A 32 -0.95 -13.17 3.44
CA SER A 32 -0.35 -14.29 4.19
C SER A 32 0.89 -13.90 5.00
N ASP A 33 1.64 -12.88 4.56
CA ASP A 33 2.86 -12.43 5.24
C ASP A 33 2.57 -11.40 6.35
N GLU A 34 1.36 -10.85 6.38
CA GLU A 34 0.95 -9.82 7.32
C GLU A 34 0.10 -10.39 8.46
N ASN A 35 0.08 -9.68 9.59
CA ASN A 35 -0.67 -10.13 10.77
C ASN A 35 -2.18 -10.18 10.47
N ALA A 36 -2.70 -11.41 10.30
CA ALA A 36 -4.10 -11.67 10.00
C ALA A 36 -5.07 -11.02 11.01
N GLU A 37 -4.65 -10.78 12.25
CA GLU A 37 -5.47 -10.10 13.27
C GLU A 37 -5.71 -8.62 12.95
N LYS A 38 -4.75 -7.95 12.29
CA LYS A 38 -4.84 -6.53 11.95
C LYS A 38 -5.44 -6.27 10.57
N ILE A 39 -5.53 -7.31 9.74
CA ILE A 39 -6.14 -7.23 8.42
C ILE A 39 -7.66 -7.22 8.58
N PRO A 40 -8.36 -6.19 8.07
CA PRO A 40 -9.82 -6.15 8.05
C PRO A 40 -10.42 -7.42 7.40
N GLN A 41 -11.52 -7.94 7.94
CA GLN A 41 -12.16 -9.17 7.46
C GLN A 41 -12.41 -9.15 5.94
N ALA A 42 -12.80 -8.00 5.41
CA ALA A 42 -13.05 -7.78 3.98
C ALA A 42 -11.80 -7.89 3.08
N LEU A 43 -10.60 -7.86 3.67
CA LEU A 43 -9.31 -8.00 3.00
C LEU A 43 -8.64 -9.35 3.26
N LYS A 44 -9.07 -10.12 4.26
CA LYS A 44 -8.53 -11.46 4.57
C LYS A 44 -8.67 -12.44 3.41
N SER A 45 -9.74 -12.31 2.62
CA SER A 45 -9.99 -13.18 1.47
C SER A 45 -9.17 -12.80 0.22
N LYS A 46 -8.41 -11.70 0.25
CA LYS A 46 -7.59 -11.26 -0.89
C LYS A 46 -6.15 -11.72 -0.73
N SER A 47 -5.55 -12.27 -1.79
CA SER A 47 -4.15 -12.73 -1.75
C SER A 47 -3.14 -11.59 -1.59
N ARG A 48 -3.46 -10.39 -2.10
CA ARG A 48 -2.60 -9.21 -2.03
C ARG A 48 -3.38 -8.01 -1.50
N ILE A 49 -2.73 -7.21 -0.65
CA ILE A 49 -3.29 -6.03 0.02
C ILE A 49 -2.35 -4.84 -0.08
N CYS A 50 -2.90 -3.63 -0.03
CA CYS A 50 -2.11 -2.41 0.08
C CYS A 50 -1.86 -2.09 1.54
N VAL A 51 -0.60 -1.88 1.90
CA VAL A 51 -0.18 -1.49 3.24
C VAL A 51 0.28 -0.04 3.19
N ILE A 52 -0.26 0.77 4.10
CA ILE A 52 0.16 2.13 4.35
C ILE A 52 0.82 2.13 5.73
N GLN A 53 2.12 2.38 5.76
CA GLN A 53 2.91 2.50 6.98
C GLN A 53 3.26 3.97 7.20
N ASP A 54 2.80 4.54 8.31
CA ASP A 54 3.27 5.84 8.79
C ASP A 54 4.43 5.61 9.77
N ASP A 55 5.64 6.02 9.39
CA ASP A 55 6.84 5.82 10.22
C ASP A 55 6.82 6.67 11.50
N ASN A 56 6.16 7.84 11.47
CA ASN A 56 6.11 8.72 12.63
C ASN A 56 5.16 8.19 13.70
N LYS A 57 3.99 7.69 13.27
CA LYS A 57 2.99 7.13 14.18
C LYS A 57 3.22 5.66 14.47
N LYS A 58 4.14 5.00 13.74
CA LYS A 58 4.35 3.54 13.74
C LYS A 58 3.05 2.77 13.50
N THR A 59 2.11 3.38 12.78
CA THR A 59 0.80 2.81 12.48
C THR A 59 0.82 2.20 11.09
N ARG A 60 0.28 0.98 10.97
CA ARG A 60 0.03 0.32 9.70
C ARG A 60 -1.46 0.23 9.46
N THR A 61 -1.91 0.67 8.29
CA THR A 61 -3.29 0.51 7.85
C THR A 61 -3.34 -0.30 6.56
N TYR A 62 -4.40 -1.09 6.43
CA TYR A 62 -4.57 -2.05 5.34
C TYR A 62 -5.73 -1.62 4.46
N HIS A 63 -5.50 -1.59 3.15
CA HIS A 63 -6.47 -1.14 2.16
C HIS A 63 -6.52 -2.10 0.96
N LYS A 64 -7.58 -1.98 0.16
CA LYS A 64 -7.63 -2.62 -1.16
C LYS A 64 -6.53 -2.04 -2.04
N ILE A 65 -5.94 -2.87 -2.90
CA ILE A 65 -4.90 -2.45 -3.85
C ILE A 65 -5.36 -1.30 -4.73
N GLU A 66 -6.58 -1.41 -5.28
CA GLU A 66 -7.20 -0.41 -6.16
C GLU A 66 -7.22 1.00 -5.56
N THR A 67 -7.30 1.13 -4.22
CA THR A 67 -7.35 2.42 -3.53
C THR A 67 -6.08 3.24 -3.73
N HIS A 68 -4.92 2.60 -3.89
CA HIS A 68 -3.63 3.29 -4.01
C HIS A 68 -2.85 2.94 -5.27
N TYR A 69 -3.14 1.80 -5.88
CA TYR A 69 -2.58 1.33 -7.13
C TYR A 69 -3.68 1.16 -8.19
N PRO A 70 -4.42 2.23 -8.55
CA PRO A 70 -5.38 2.17 -9.64
C PRO A 70 -4.60 1.90 -10.94
N GLY A 71 -4.85 0.74 -11.56
CA GLY A 71 -4.19 0.30 -12.78
C GLY A 71 -3.14 -0.80 -12.61
N TYR A 72 -2.70 -1.13 -11.39
CA TYR A 72 -1.75 -2.25 -11.20
C TYR A 72 -2.37 -3.63 -11.48
N MET A 73 -3.68 -3.79 -11.27
CA MET A 73 -4.42 -5.03 -11.54
C MET A 73 -5.08 -5.04 -12.92
N ALA A 74 -4.87 -3.99 -13.74
CA ALA A 74 -5.49 -3.85 -15.06
C ALA A 74 -4.59 -4.35 -16.20
N CYS A 75 -3.56 -5.14 -15.89
CA CYS A 75 -2.63 -5.69 -16.87
C CYS A 75 -2.65 -7.22 -16.86
#